data_AF-A0A936VHW6-F1
#
_entry.id   AF-A0A936VHW6-F1
#
_cell.length_a   1.000
_cell.length_b   1.000
_cell.length_c   1.000
_cell.angle_alpha   90.00
_cell.angle_beta   90.00
_cell.angle_gamma   90.00
#
_symmetry.space_group_name_H-M   'P 1'
#
loop_
_entity.id
_entity.type
_entity.pdbx_description
1 polymer ?
#
loop_
_entity_poly.entity_id
_entity_poly.type
_entity_poly.pdbx_seq_one_letter_code
_entity_poly.pdbx_strand_id
1 'polypeptide(L)'
;MSTLGALFQLNQPISQGESLYIRSHRPNGVPVEVKAQVIRILPASYGTSRVGVAIEEPKESWLRLFVAWIADDNIVDGIHE
;
A
#
# COMPACT_ATOMS: atom_id res chain seq x y z
N MET A 1 3.82 2.01 3.18
CA MET A 1 2.72 1.07 3.49
C MET A 1 2.51 1.06 5.00
N SER A 2 1.32 0.76 5.51
CA SER A 2 1.07 0.51 6.94
C SER A 2 0.21 -0.74 7.12
N THR A 3 -0.03 -1.15 8.37
CA THR A 3 -0.90 -2.30 8.70
C THR A 3 -2.36 -2.12 8.30
N LEU A 4 -2.83 -0.88 8.16
CA LEU A 4 -4.25 -0.55 7.91
C LEU A 4 -4.51 0.11 6.55
N GLY A 5 -3.46 0.49 5.82
CA GLY A 5 -3.61 1.29 4.62
C GLY A 5 -2.33 1.49 3.83
N ALA A 6 -2.47 2.24 2.75
CA ALA A 6 -1.36 2.64 1.89
C ALA A 6 -1.55 4.08 1.41
N LEU A 7 -0.45 4.64 0.91
CA LEU A 7 -0.45 5.90 0.19
C LEU A 7 0.00 5.60 -1.24
N PHE A 8 -0.79 6.03 -2.21
CA PHE A 8 -0.47 5.94 -3.63
C PHE A 8 -0.27 7.33 -4.22
N GLN A 9 0.50 7.41 -5.30
CA GLN A 9 0.53 8.58 -6.16
C GLN A 9 -0.12 8.18 -7.48
N LEU A 10 -1.25 8.80 -7.80
CA LEU A 10 -2.02 8.51 -9.00
C LEU A 10 -2.02 9.71 -9.95
N ASN A 11 -1.90 9.45 -11.23
CA ASN A 11 -2.10 10.43 -12.31
C ASN A 11 -3.50 10.30 -12.95
N GLN A 12 -4.40 9.56 -12.31
CA GLN A 12 -5.76 9.33 -12.76
C GLN A 12 -6.75 10.02 -11.83
N PRO A 13 -7.91 10.47 -12.35
CA PRO A 13 -8.97 11.02 -11.52
C PRO A 13 -9.49 9.95 -10.57
N ILE A 14 -9.73 10.34 -9.32
CA ILE A 14 -10.27 9.47 -8.28
C ILE A 14 -11.04 10.28 -7.26
N SER A 15 -12.05 9.68 -6.62
CA SER A 15 -12.89 10.34 -5.62
C SER A 15 -12.72 9.75 -4.22
N GLN A 16 -12.92 10.58 -3.20
CA GLN A 16 -12.99 10.10 -1.82
C GLN A 16 -14.22 9.19 -1.66
N GLY A 17 -14.06 8.08 -0.92
CA GLY A 17 -15.06 7.04 -0.74
C GLY A 17 -15.06 5.95 -1.81
N GLU A 18 -14.33 6.14 -2.91
CA GLU A 18 -14.24 5.16 -4.00
C GLU A 18 -13.53 3.88 -3.55
N SER A 19 -14.00 2.72 -4.02
CA SER A 19 -13.37 1.43 -3.76
C SER A 19 -12.33 1.12 -4.83
N LEU A 20 -11.13 0.74 -4.38
CA LEU A 20 -10.02 0.29 -5.21
C LEU A 20 -9.72 -1.17 -4.95
N TYR A 21 -9.41 -1.89 -6.02
CA TYR A 21 -8.79 -3.21 -5.95
C TYR A 21 -7.28 -3.06 -6.10
N ILE A 22 -6.54 -3.40 -5.06
CA ILE A 22 -5.10 -3.26 -4.99
C ILE A 22 -4.49 -4.65 -5.09
N ARG A 23 -3.59 -4.83 -6.04
CA ARG A 23 -2.71 -5.99 -6.13
C ARG A 23 -1.28 -5.55 -5.84
N SER A 24 -0.67 -6.11 -4.82
CA SER A 24 0.70 -5.77 -4.40
C SER A 24 1.48 -7.04 -4.08
N HIS A 25 2.80 -7.01 -4.29
CA HIS A 25 3.67 -8.15 -4.04
C HIS A 25 5.07 -7.67 -3.64
N ARG A 26 5.82 -8.55 -2.97
CA ARG A 26 7.27 -8.39 -2.82
C ARG A 26 7.97 -8.66 -4.16
N PRO A 27 9.20 -8.16 -4.38
CA PRO A 27 10.06 -8.66 -5.44
C PRO A 27 10.24 -10.18 -5.24
N ASN A 28 9.71 -11.00 -6.15
CA ASN A 28 9.64 -12.48 -6.07
C ASN A 28 8.65 -13.08 -5.05
N GLY A 29 7.77 -12.27 -4.44
CA GLY A 29 6.72 -12.76 -3.55
C GLY A 29 5.41 -13.10 -4.26
N VAL A 30 4.54 -13.84 -3.58
CA VAL A 30 3.16 -14.10 -4.04
C VAL A 30 2.35 -12.79 -3.97
N PRO A 31 1.55 -12.46 -5.01
CA PRO A 31 0.69 -11.29 -4.96
C PRO A 31 -0.41 -11.42 -3.92
N VAL A 32 -0.63 -10.32 -3.22
CA VAL A 32 -1.74 -10.09 -2.31
C VAL A 32 -2.71 -9.12 -2.98
N GLU A 33 -3.97 -9.53 -3.05
CA GLU A 33 -5.07 -8.75 -3.60
C GLU A 33 -6.00 -8.34 -2.46
N VAL A 34 -6.34 -7.04 -2.40
CA VAL A 34 -7.19 -6.46 -1.36
C VAL A 34 -8.10 -5.40 -1.94
N LYS A 35 -9.29 -5.28 -1.36
CA LYS A 35 -10.19 -4.15 -1.54
C LYS A 35 -9.86 -3.08 -0.52
N ALA A 36 -9.80 -1.84 -0.97
CA ALA A 36 -9.53 -0.68 -0.14
C ALA A 36 -10.46 0.48 -0.50
N GLN A 37 -10.68 1.38 0.44
CA GLN A 37 -11.46 2.59 0.21
C GLN A 37 -10.56 3.83 0.24
N VAL A 38 -10.78 4.75 -0.67
CA VAL A 38 -10.11 6.06 -0.67
C VAL A 38 -10.63 6.89 0.49
N ILE A 39 -9.77 7.18 1.46
CA ILE A 39 -10.14 7.96 2.66
C ILE A 39 -9.68 9.41 2.59
N ARG A 40 -8.67 9.73 1.76
CA ARG A 40 -8.18 11.10 1.56
C ARG A 40 -7.47 11.26 0.22
N ILE A 41 -7.56 12.46 -0.34
CA ILE A 41 -6.86 12.87 -1.56
C ILE A 41 -6.15 14.18 -1.26
N LEU A 42 -4.86 14.25 -1.57
CA LEU A 42 -4.02 15.44 -1.43
C LEU A 42 -3.40 15.77 -2.78
N PRO A 43 -3.22 17.05 -3.12
CA PRO A 43 -2.49 17.42 -4.33
C PRO A 43 -1.04 16.95 -4.25
N ALA A 44 -0.48 16.54 -5.39
CA ALA A 44 0.93 16.24 -5.54
C ALA A 44 1.51 16.97 -6.77
N SER A 45 2.80 16.78 -7.03
CA SER A 45 3.48 17.45 -8.14
C SER A 45 3.02 16.91 -9.49
N TYR A 46 3.23 17.71 -10.55
CA TYR A 46 3.07 17.30 -11.94
C TYR A 46 1.69 16.74 -12.31
N GLY A 47 0.62 17.31 -11.75
CA GLY A 47 -0.76 16.91 -12.07
C GLY A 47 -1.16 15.56 -11.47
N THR A 48 -0.41 15.06 -10.48
CA THR A 48 -0.75 13.83 -9.76
C THR A 48 -1.40 14.14 -8.41
N SER A 49 -2.05 13.13 -7.84
CA SER A 49 -2.68 13.17 -6.53
C SER A 49 -2.07 12.12 -5.61
N ARG A 50 -1.84 12.49 -4.35
CA ARG A 50 -1.51 11.57 -3.25
C ARG A 50 -2.82 11.04 -2.67
N VAL A 51 -3.02 9.74 -2.77
CA VAL A 51 -4.27 9.06 -2.43
C VAL A 51 -4.02 8.14 -1.25
N GLY A 52 -4.62 8.48 -0.11
CA GLY A 52 -4.60 7.62 1.07
C GLY A 52 -5.78 6.66 1.04
N VAL A 53 -5.50 5.38 1.23
CA VAL A 53 -6.53 4.33 1.27
C VAL A 53 -6.53 3.60 2.61
N ALA A 54 -7.70 3.12 3.02
CA ALA A 54 -7.87 2.18 4.11
C ALA A 54 -8.21 0.80 3.55
N ILE A 55 -7.57 -0.26 4.05
CA ILE A 55 -7.86 -1.62 3.60
C ILE A 55 -9.16 -2.12 4.22
N GLU A 56 -10.07 -2.58 3.37
CA GLU A 56 -11.35 -3.17 3.78
C GLU A 56 -11.20 -4.67 4.01
N GLU A 57 -10.78 -5.43 2.99
CA GLU A 57 -10.66 -6.88 3.04
C GLU A 57 -9.80 -7.47 1.89
N PRO A 58 -9.09 -8.60 2.08
CA PRO A 58 -8.82 -9.27 3.35
C PRO A 58 -7.68 -8.59 4.14
N LYS A 59 -7.98 -8.15 5.37
CA LYS A 59 -7.02 -7.45 6.25
C LYS A 59 -5.82 -8.31 6.63
N GLU A 60 -6.01 -9.62 6.83
CA GLU A 60 -4.94 -10.53 7.20
C GLU A 60 -3.88 -10.68 6.11
N SER A 61 -4.30 -10.78 4.84
CA SER A 61 -3.35 -10.90 3.73
C SER A 61 -2.52 -9.62 3.59
N TRP A 62 -3.15 -8.46 3.81
CA TRP A 62 -2.44 -7.19 3.86
C TRP A 62 -1.44 -7.11 5.01
N LEU A 63 -1.85 -7.53 6.22
CA LEU A 63 -0.97 -7.57 7.38
C LEU A 63 0.23 -8.49 7.14
N ARG A 64 0.00 -9.67 6.55
CA ARG A 64 1.09 -10.60 6.18
C ARG A 64 2.05 -9.94 5.20
N LEU A 65 1.56 -9.23 4.18
CA LEU A 65 2.39 -8.46 3.25
C LEU A 65 3.17 -7.33 3.96
N PHE A 66 2.55 -6.64 4.90
CA PHE A 66 3.22 -5.58 5.65
C PHE A 66 4.37 -6.12 6.51
N VAL A 67 4.12 -7.16 7.32
CA VAL A 67 5.14 -7.80 8.16
C VAL A 67 6.29 -8.33 7.31
N ALA A 68 5.94 -8.95 6.19
CA ALA A 68 6.84 -9.42 5.16
C ALA A 68 7.83 -8.34 4.65
N TRP A 69 7.33 -7.14 4.34
CA TRP A 69 8.16 -6.02 3.90
C TRP A 69 9.08 -5.50 5.00
N ILE A 70 8.55 -5.34 6.22
CA ILE A 70 9.34 -4.86 7.36
C ILE A 70 10.44 -5.86 7.75
N ALA A 71 10.17 -7.17 7.67
CA ALA A 71 11.17 -8.19 7.97
C ALA A 71 12.36 -8.14 7.00
N ASP A 72 12.12 -7.92 5.70
CA ASP A 72 13.18 -7.81 4.70
C ASP A 72 14.03 -6.55 4.90
N ASP A 73 13.42 -5.40 5.21
CA ASP A 73 14.15 -4.15 5.49
C ASP A 73 15.15 -4.31 6.65
N ASN A 74 14.80 -5.10 7.67
CA ASN A 74 15.69 -5.34 8.81
C ASN A 74 16.86 -6.31 8.52
N ILE A 75 16.79 -7.12 7.46
CA ILE A 75 17.88 -8.05 7.11
C ILE A 75 19.02 -7.31 6.38
N VAL A 76 18.70 -6.26 5.62
CA VAL A 76 19.70 -5.49 4.86
C VAL A 76 20.62 -4.66 5.78
N ASP A 77 20.15 -4.25 6.95
CA ASP A 77 20.95 -3.55 7.97
C ASP A 77 21.82 -4.48 8.85
N GLY A 78 21.76 -5.80 8.65
CA GLY A 78 22.38 -6.80 9.51
C GLY A 78 23.81 -7.25 9.14
N ILE A 79 24.51 -6.58 8.22
CA ILE A 79 25.89 -6.95 7.85
C ILE A 79 26.87 -5.82 8.19
N HIS A 80 27.00 -5.50 9.48
CA HIS A 80 28.19 -4.85 10.03
C HIS A 80 28.31 -5.15 11.53
N GLU A 81 28.79 -6.34 11.86
CA GLU A 81 29.60 -6.58 13.07
C GLU A 81 30.75 -7.52 12.73
#